data_AF-A0A3M1ISI0-F1
#
_entry.id   AF-A0A3M1ISI0-F1
#
_cell.length_a   1.000
_cell.length_b   1.000
_cell.length_c   1.000
_cell.angle_alpha   90.00
_cell.angle_beta   90.00
_cell.angle_gamma   90.00
#
_symmetry.space_group_name_H-M   'P 1'
#
loop_
_entity.id
_entity.type
_entity.pdbx_description
1 polymer ?
#
loop_
_entity_poly.entity_id
_entity_poly.type
_entity_poly.pdbx_seq_one_letter_code
_entity_poly.pdbx_strand_id
1 'polypeptide(L)' 'MSRPKGAGRLLVPGLRSQPCPCFLLADPDRHPLATRLTEAGLEIELPAQVSDPVCSVITLNVPGELQVQNR' A
#
# COMPACT_ATOMS: atom_id res chain seq x y z
N MET A 1 23.71 0.20 -3.31
CA MET A 1 22.52 0.25 -2.42
C MET A 1 21.46 -0.67 -3.00
N SER A 2 21.30 -1.88 -2.46
CA SER A 2 20.31 -2.84 -2.95
C SER A 2 18.99 -2.57 -2.25
N ARG A 3 17.94 -2.19 -2.99
CA ARG A 3 16.58 -2.08 -2.42
C ARG A 3 16.16 -3.47 -1.90
N PRO A 4 15.58 -3.59 -0.70
CA PRO A 4 15.03 -4.86 -0.25
C PRO A 4 13.99 -5.34 -1.27
N LYS A 5 14.11 -6.59 -1.73
CA LYS A 5 13.08 -7.23 -2.58
C LYS A 5 11.82 -7.39 -1.72
N GLY A 6 10.70 -6.80 -2.13
CA GLY A 6 9.42 -6.96 -1.44
C GLY A 6 8.93 -8.41 -1.43
N ALA A 7 8.18 -8.82 -0.40
CA ALA A 7 7.64 -10.18 -0.28
C ALA A 7 6.49 -10.47 -1.27
N GLY A 8 5.88 -9.42 -1.84
CA GLY A 8 4.75 -9.53 -2.74
C GLY A 8 4.12 -8.18 -3.04
N ARG A 9 2.94 -8.20 -3.66
CA ARG A 9 2.13 -7.01 -3.95
C ARG A 9 0.71 -7.21 -3.45
N LEU A 10 0.13 -6.16 -2.88
CA LEU A 10 -1.29 -6.08 -2.56
C LEU A 10 -1.97 -5.20 -3.61
N LEU A 11 -2.99 -5.73 -4.28
CA LEU A 11 -3.86 -4.95 -5.15
C LEU A 11 -5.10 -4.51 -4.35
N VAL A 12 -5.42 -3.22 -4.41
CA VAL A 12 -6.69 -2.64 -3.94
C VAL A 12 -7.52 -2.29 -5.18
N PRO A 13 -8.44 -3.18 -5.62
CA PRO A 13 -9.17 -2.99 -6.87
C PRO A 13 -10.08 -1.76 -6.82
N GLY A 14 -10.21 -1.06 -7.95
CA GLY A 14 -11.12 0.08 -8.08
C GLY A 14 -10.70 1.36 -7.37
N LEU A 15 -9.64 1.35 -6.55
CA LEU A 15 -9.10 2.57 -5.96
C LEU A 15 -8.35 3.40 -7.03
N ARG A 16 -8.81 4.64 -7.25
CA ARG A 16 -8.31 5.58 -8.28
C ARG A 16 -7.66 6.82 -7.72
N SER A 17 -7.69 7.01 -6.40
CA SER A 17 -6.96 8.10 -5.76
C SER A 17 -5.49 8.06 -6.16
N GLN A 18 -4.89 9.24 -6.36
CA GLN A 18 -3.47 9.34 -6.68
C GLN A 18 -2.63 8.57 -5.65
N PRO A 19 -1.46 8.04 -6.03
CA PRO A 19 -0.59 7.33 -5.10
C PRO A 19 -0.27 8.22 -3.89
N CYS A 20 -0.57 7.70 -2.71
CA CYS A 20 -0.49 8.43 -1.45
C CYS A 20 0.55 7.78 -0.53
N PRO A 21 1.05 8.53 0.48
CA PRO A 21 1.84 7.92 1.54
C PRO A 21 1.08 6.74 2.13
N CYS A 22 1.75 5.59 2.17
CA CYS A 22 1.21 4.39 2.78
C CYS A 22 2.31 3.65 3.54
N PHE A 23 1.91 3.00 4.63
CA PHE A 23 2.81 2.34 5.57
C PHE A 23 2.04 1.27 6.33
N LEU A 24 2.76 0.32 6.95
CA LEU A 24 2.14 -0.61 7.88
C LEU A 24 1.72 0.13 9.15
N LEU A 25 0.51 -0.11 9.65
CA LEU A 25 0.02 0.48 10.90
C LEU A 25 0.90 0.08 12.09
N ALA A 26 1.46 -1.13 12.06
CA ALA A 26 2.35 -1.66 13.09
C ALA A 26 3.79 -1.13 12.98
N ASP A 27 4.15 -0.37 11.93
CA ASP A 27 5.47 0.22 11.80
C ASP A 27 5.54 1.56 12.55
N PRO A 28 6.28 1.63 13.68
CA PRO A 28 6.38 2.85 14.47
C PRO A 28 7.05 4.00 13.70
N ASP A 29 7.97 3.66 12.79
CA ASP A 29 8.73 4.63 12.00
C ASP A 29 7.98 5.03 10.71
N ARG A 30 6.85 4.36 10.42
CA ARG A 30 5.98 4.61 9.26
C ARG A 30 6.76 4.66 7.94
N HIS A 31 7.62 3.67 7.71
CA HIS A 31 8.39 3.59 6.49
C HIS A 31 7.44 3.54 5.28
N PRO A 32 7.66 4.40 4.27
CA PRO A 32 6.76 4.47 3.13
C PRO A 32 6.89 3.21 2.27
N LEU A 33 5.75 2.64 1.91
CA LEU A 33 5.66 1.56 0.94
C LEU A 33 5.49 2.14 -0.47
N ALA A 34 6.08 1.46 -1.45
CA ALA A 34 5.94 1.87 -2.85
C ALA A 34 4.52 1.55 -3.34
N THR A 35 3.93 2.50 -4.06
CA THR A 35 2.59 2.35 -4.65
C THR A 35 2.60 2.68 -6.12
N ARG A 36 1.69 2.03 -6.86
CA ARG A 36 1.51 2.26 -8.28
C ARG A 36 0.02 2.16 -8.64
N LEU A 37 -0.51 3.20 -9.27
CA LEU A 37 -1.85 3.13 -9.84
C LEU A 37 -1.82 2.36 -11.16
N THR A 38 -2.77 1.46 -11.34
CA THR A 38 -2.95 0.62 -12.52
C THR A 38 -4.40 0.67 -13.00
N GLU A 39 -4.69 0.10 -14.17
CA GLU A 39 -6.06 -0.05 -14.66
C GLU A 39 -6.93 -0.89 -13.73
N ALA A 40 -6.36 -1.84 -12.98
CA ALA A 40 -7.10 -2.68 -12.04
C ALA A 40 -7.36 -1.98 -10.69
N GLY A 41 -6.49 -1.05 -10.28
CA GLY A 41 -6.57 -0.35 -8.99
C GLY A 41 -5.20 0.10 -8.49
N LEU A 42 -5.07 0.28 -7.17
CA LEU A 42 -3.81 0.66 -6.54
C LEU A 42 -3.02 -0.60 -6.16
N GLU A 43 -1.82 -0.78 -6.72
CA GLU A 43 -0.86 -1.78 -6.26
C GLU A 43 0.04 -1.19 -5.16
N ILE A 44 0.30 -1.97 -4.12
CA ILE A 44 1.17 -1.63 -2.99
C ILE A 44 2.23 -2.73 -2.86
N GLU A 45 3.51 -2.35 -2.86
CA GLU A 45 4.60 -3.28 -2.60
C GLU A 45 4.69 -3.59 -1.11
N LEU A 46 4.69 -4.89 -0.77
CA LEU A 46 4.76 -5.32 0.62
C LEU A 46 6.21 -5.49 1.07
N PRO A 47 6.55 -5.08 2.30
CA PRO A 47 7.88 -5.31 2.83
C PRO A 47 8.14 -6.81 2.98
N ALA A 48 9.40 -7.22 2.90
CA ALA A 48 9.79 -8.62 3.03
C ALA A 48 9.43 -9.21 4.41
N GLN A 49 9.35 -8.34 5.42
CA GLN A 49 9.10 -8.71 6.80
C GLN A 49 7.67 -8.31 7.18
N VAL A 50 6.85 -9.32 7.47
CA VAL A 50 5.47 -9.14 7.92
C VAL A 50 5.51 -8.92 9.43
N SER A 51 5.01 -7.77 9.90
CA SER A 51 5.08 -7.39 11.32
C SER A 51 4.19 -8.26 12.22
N ASP A 52 3.11 -8.84 11.68
CA ASP A 52 2.14 -9.64 12.42
C ASP A 52 1.80 -10.94 11.66
N PRO A 53 1.92 -12.13 12.30
CA PRO A 53 1.71 -13.42 11.65
C PRO A 53 0.23 -13.78 11.40
N VAL A 54 -0.71 -13.06 11.99
CA VAL A 54 -2.16 -13.28 11.84
C VAL A 54 -2.75 -12.31 10.83
N CYS A 55 -2.48 -11.01 11.00
CA CYS A 55 -3.06 -9.99 10.13
C CYS A 55 -2.23 -8.70 10.12
N SER A 56 -1.93 -8.17 8.94
CA SER A 56 -1.25 -6.89 8.78
C SER A 56 -2.20 -5.82 8.27
N VAL A 57 -2.12 -4.62 8.84
CA VAL A 57 -2.92 -3.46 8.43
C VAL A 57 -2.04 -2.46 7.70
N ILE A 58 -2.47 -2.04 6.51
CA ILE A 58 -1.83 -0.99 5.71
C ILE A 58 -2.70 0.25 5.77
N THR A 59 -2.08 1.38 6.11
CA THR A 59 -2.75 2.68 6.13
C THR A 59 -2.45 3.42 4.84
N LEU A 60 -3.46 4.03 4.24
CA LEU A 60 -3.37 4.89 3.05
C LEU A 60 -3.80 6.31 3.45
N ASN A 61 -2.92 7.30 3.31
CA ASN A 61 -3.26 8.69 3.59
C ASN A 61 -3.73 9.41 2.32
N VAL A 62 -5.02 9.33 2.01
CA VAL A 62 -5.60 9.96 0.83
C VAL A 62 -6.00 11.41 1.12
N PRO A 63 -5.33 12.43 0.53
CA PRO A 63 -5.76 13.81 0.68
C PRO A 63 -7.03 14.06 -0.15
N GLY A 64 -8.03 14.69 0.47
CA GLY A 64 -9.30 14.98 -0.18
C GLY A 64 -10.22 13.76 -0.27
N GLU A 65 -11.07 13.73 -1.30
CA GLU A 65 -12.07 12.68 -1.46
C GLU A 65 -11.47 11.39 -2.02
N LEU A 66 -11.88 10.26 -1.43
CA LEU A 66 -11.54 8.93 -1.92
C LEU A 66 -12.18 8.69 -3.28
N GLN A 67 -11.37 8.47 -4.31
CA GLN A 67 -11.83 8.19 -5.66
C GLN A 67 -11.90 6.69 -5.86
N VAL A 68 -13.12 6.15 -5.90
CA VAL A 68 -13.37 4.71 -6.09
C VAL A 68 -14.21 4.51 -7.33
N GLN A 69 -13.80 3.58 -8.18
CA GLN A 69 -14.59 3.13 -9.31
C GLN A 69 -15.29 1.82 -8.94
N ASN A 70 -16.58 1.93 -8.62
CA ASN A 70 -17.45 0.76 -8.53
C ASN A 70 -17.90 0.37 -9.94
N ARG A 71 -17.85 -0.93 -10.25
CA ARG A 71 -18.61 -1.49 -11.37
C ARG A 71 -20.03 -1.83 -10.92
#